data_AF-A0A944S1Y9-F1
#
_entry.id   AF-A0A944S1Y9-F1
#
_cell.length_a   1.000
_cell.length_b   1.000
_cell.length_c   1.000
_cell.angle_alpha   90.00
_cell.angle_beta   90.00
_cell.angle_gamma   90.00
#
_symmetry.space_group_name_H-M   'P 1'
#
loop_
_entity.id
_entity.type
_entity.pdbx_description
1 polymer ?
#
loop_
_entity_poly.entity_id
_entity_poly.type
_entity_poly.pdbx_seq_one_letter_code
_entity_poly.pdbx_strand_id
1 'polypeptide(L)'
;TVMARFVAGEVDVLISTTVIEVGVDVANATVMVIEHAERFGLAQLHQLRGRVGRGGEASYCILVAHPLEGEGQLWRERLDALCATNDGFELARKDLELRGPGELLGTRQAGLPELRIAHLLRDEDLLEVARTAAMPEESA
;
A
#
# COMPACT_ATOMS: atom_id res chain seq x y z
N THR A 1 -14.47 24.10 -3.45
CA THR A 1 -13.61 23.40 -4.43
C THR A 1 -14.38 22.20 -4.99
N VAL A 2 -13.93 21.57 -6.08
CA VAL A 2 -14.58 20.34 -6.60
C VAL A 2 -14.64 19.26 -5.52
N MET A 3 -13.58 19.15 -4.72
CA MET A 3 -13.51 18.22 -3.59
C MET A 3 -14.58 18.50 -2.52
N ALA A 4 -14.81 19.76 -2.13
CA ALA A 4 -15.85 20.10 -1.17
C ALA A 4 -17.26 19.71 -1.65
N ARG A 5 -17.52 19.84 -2.97
CA ARG A 5 -18.78 19.45 -3.58
C ARG A 5 -18.96 17.94 -3.63
N PHE A 6 -17.87 17.19 -3.85
CA PHE A 6 -17.85 15.73 -3.77
C PHE A 6 -18.13 15.24 -2.34
N VAL A 7 -17.47 15.82 -1.34
CA VAL A 7 -17.71 15.51 0.09
C VAL A 7 -19.13 15.88 0.52
N ALA A 8 -19.73 16.94 -0.04
CA ALA A 8 -21.11 17.33 0.23
C ALA A 8 -22.16 16.47 -0.50
N GLY A 9 -21.74 15.55 -1.38
CA GLY A 9 -22.65 14.74 -2.19
C GLY A 9 -23.33 15.49 -3.34
N GLU A 10 -22.83 16.69 -3.70
CA GLU A 10 -23.29 17.44 -4.89
C GLU A 10 -22.68 16.92 -6.18
N VAL A 11 -21.61 16.13 -6.07
CA VAL A 11 -20.93 15.44 -7.17
C VAL A 11 -20.87 13.98 -6.81
N ASP A 12 -21.44 13.12 -7.66
CA ASP A 12 -21.47 11.67 -7.42
C ASP A 12 -20.17 10.97 -7.82
N VAL A 13 -19.44 11.53 -8.81
CA VAL A 13 -18.23 10.93 -9.37
C VAL A 13 -17.12 11.97 -9.50
N LEU A 14 -15.97 11.67 -8.88
CA LEU A 14 -14.75 12.46 -8.97
C LEU A 14 -13.70 11.70 -9.80
N ILE A 15 -13.23 12.32 -10.88
CA ILE A 15 -12.11 11.83 -11.67
C ILE A 15 -10.89 12.69 -11.35
N SER A 16 -9.80 12.06 -10.93
CA SER A 16 -8.56 12.75 -10.54
C SER A 16 -7.34 11.91 -10.88
N THR A 17 -6.17 12.56 -10.93
CA THR A 17 -4.89 11.86 -10.82
C THR A 17 -4.62 11.47 -9.37
N THR A 18 -3.50 10.79 -9.15
CA THR A 18 -3.03 10.25 -7.86
C THR A 18 -2.93 11.30 -6.76
N VAL A 19 -2.78 12.56 -7.16
CA VAL A 19 -2.91 13.73 -6.29
C VAL A 19 -4.39 14.01 -6.06
N ILE A 20 -5.08 13.07 -5.42
CA ILE A 20 -6.26 13.43 -4.62
C ILE A 20 -5.68 14.20 -3.43
N GLU A 21 -6.10 15.44 -3.27
CA GLU A 21 -5.64 16.37 -2.24
C GLU A 21 -5.39 15.62 -0.92
N VAL A 22 -4.12 15.57 -0.48
CA VAL A 22 -3.72 14.81 0.70
C VAL A 22 -4.51 15.35 1.89
N GLY A 23 -5.29 14.49 2.55
CA GLY A 23 -6.00 14.84 3.78
C GLY A 23 -7.53 14.91 3.68
N VAL A 24 -8.14 14.66 2.51
CA VAL A 24 -9.60 14.56 2.42
C VAL A 24 -10.05 13.11 2.51
N ASP A 25 -10.58 12.75 3.67
CA ASP A 25 -11.30 11.53 3.91
C ASP A 25 -12.73 11.68 3.38
N VAL A 26 -13.14 10.83 2.44
CA VAL A 26 -14.49 10.86 1.86
C VAL A 26 -15.25 9.66 2.39
N ALA A 27 -15.80 9.80 3.60
CA ALA A 27 -16.57 8.73 4.27
C ALA A 27 -17.74 8.22 3.42
N ASN A 28 -18.29 9.07 2.55
CA ASN A 28 -19.42 8.75 1.67
C ASN A 28 -19.01 7.95 0.41
N ALA A 29 -17.72 7.86 0.11
CA ALA A 29 -17.24 7.16 -1.08
C ALA A 29 -17.20 5.65 -0.82
N THR A 30 -18.12 4.93 -1.46
CA THR A 30 -18.26 3.47 -1.36
C THR A 30 -17.50 2.73 -2.45
N VAL A 31 -17.08 3.41 -3.52
CA VAL A 31 -16.38 2.79 -4.65
C VAL A 31 -15.13 3.60 -5.02
N MET A 32 -13.99 2.92 -5.10
CA MET A 32 -12.74 3.43 -5.67
C MET A 32 -12.39 2.65 -6.92
N VAL A 33 -12.06 3.34 -8.01
CA VAL A 33 -11.51 2.74 -9.22
C VAL A 33 -10.10 3.30 -9.42
N ILE A 34 -9.10 2.41 -9.49
CA ILE A 34 -7.71 2.76 -9.75
C ILE A 34 -7.39 2.30 -11.17
N GLU A 35 -7.31 3.26 -12.10
CA GLU A 35 -6.87 3.01 -13.47
C GLU A 35 -5.34 2.91 -13.53
N HIS A 36 -4.84 2.03 -14.40
CA HIS A 36 -3.40 1.73 -14.52
C HIS A 36 -2.76 1.29 -13.19
N ALA A 37 -3.46 0.42 -12.44
CA ALA A 37 -3.03 -0.05 -11.13
C ALA A 37 -1.65 -0.73 -11.15
N GLU A 38 -1.22 -1.29 -12.29
CA GLU A 38 0.09 -1.92 -12.48
C GLU A 38 1.28 -0.96 -12.26
N ARG A 39 1.05 0.36 -12.40
CA ARG A 39 2.08 1.39 -12.29
C ARG A 39 2.39 1.81 -10.85
N PHE A 40 1.63 1.30 -9.89
CA PHE A 40 1.74 1.69 -8.49
C PHE A 40 2.50 0.66 -7.66
N GLY A 41 3.25 1.15 -6.67
CA GLY A 41 3.79 0.29 -5.61
C GLY A 41 2.68 -0.20 -4.67
N LEU A 42 2.90 -1.36 -4.02
CA LEU A 42 1.91 -1.98 -3.15
C LEU A 42 1.48 -1.05 -2.00
N ALA A 43 2.43 -0.33 -1.41
CA ALA A 43 2.16 0.67 -0.38
C ALA A 43 1.28 1.84 -0.88
N GLN A 44 1.47 2.30 -2.12
CA GLN A 44 0.65 3.38 -2.69
C GLN A 44 -0.78 2.91 -2.92
N LEU A 45 -0.94 1.70 -3.47
CA LEU A 45 -2.25 1.08 -3.65
C LEU A 45 -2.98 0.89 -2.30
N HIS A 46 -2.26 0.45 -1.27
CA HIS A 46 -2.79 0.33 0.08
C HIS A 46 -3.32 1.66 0.63
N GLN A 47 -2.55 2.74 0.46
CA GLN A 47 -2.95 4.09 0.89
C GLN A 47 -4.15 4.62 0.08
N LEU A 48 -4.20 4.38 -1.23
CA LEU A 48 -5.34 4.76 -2.07
C LEU A 48 -6.60 4.01 -1.64
N ARG A 49 -6.53 2.69 -1.49
CA ARG A 49 -7.64 1.85 -1.00
C ARG A 49 -8.20 2.36 0.34
N GLY A 50 -7.34 2.81 1.25
CA GLY A 50 -7.74 3.33 2.56
C GLY A 50 -8.46 4.69 2.56
N ARG A 51 -8.63 5.33 1.39
CA ARG A 51 -9.42 6.55 1.21
C ARG A 51 -10.92 6.31 1.03
N VAL A 52 -11.33 5.05 0.87
CA VAL A 52 -12.74 4.62 0.80
C VAL A 52 -13.04 3.61 1.90
N GLY A 53 -14.32 3.41 2.22
CA GLY A 53 -14.73 2.40 3.20
C GLY A 53 -14.46 2.74 4.66
N ARG A 54 -14.49 4.03 4.99
CA ARG A 54 -14.47 4.53 6.38
C ARG A 54 -15.85 4.76 6.99
N GLY A 55 -16.90 4.65 6.17
CA GLY A 55 -18.28 4.55 6.64
C GLY A 55 -18.65 3.13 7.09
N GLY A 56 -19.89 2.95 7.57
CA GLY A 56 -20.42 1.62 7.91
C GLY A 56 -20.90 0.80 6.72
N GLU A 57 -20.87 1.37 5.51
CA GLU A 57 -21.36 0.75 4.29
C GLU A 57 -20.29 -0.11 3.61
N ALA A 58 -20.72 -1.20 2.97
CA ALA A 58 -19.84 -2.05 2.18
C ALA A 58 -19.17 -1.24 1.06
N SER A 59 -17.84 -1.36 0.95
CA SER A 59 -17.04 -0.57 0.01
C SER A 59 -16.20 -1.46 -0.89
N TYR A 60 -15.98 -0.99 -2.11
CA TYR A 60 -15.30 -1.72 -3.17
C TYR A 60 -14.12 -0.91 -3.70
N CYS A 61 -12.99 -1.59 -3.87
CA CYS A 61 -11.81 -1.04 -4.56
C CYS A 61 -11.56 -1.89 -5.81
N ILE A 62 -11.72 -1.28 -6.98
CA ILE A 62 -11.56 -1.92 -8.28
C ILE A 62 -10.21 -1.50 -8.85
N LEU A 63 -9.39 -2.49 -9.18
CA LEU A 63 -8.07 -2.30 -9.79
C LEU A 63 -8.18 -2.60 -11.28
N VAL A 64 -7.98 -1.60 -12.12
CA VAL A 64 -7.91 -1.79 -13.57
C VAL A 64 -6.45 -1.77 -13.96
N ALA A 65 -5.98 -2.88 -14.50
CA ALA A 65 -4.59 -3.06 -14.87
C ALA A 65 -4.43 -3.51 -16.31
N HIS A 66 -3.36 -3.04 -16.94
CA HIS A 66 -2.99 -3.40 -18.31
C HIS A 66 -1.67 -4.18 -18.29
N PRO A 67 -1.50 -5.24 -19.10
CA PRO A 67 -0.24 -5.98 -19.15
C PRO A 67 0.95 -5.07 -19.51
N LEU A 68 1.99 -5.09 -18.69
CA LEU A 68 3.25 -4.41 -19.00
C LEU A 68 4.13 -5.34 -19.84
N GLU A 69 4.54 -4.88 -21.02
CA GLU A 69 5.51 -5.60 -21.85
C GLU A 69 6.88 -5.61 -21.16
N GLY A 70 7.48 -6.79 -20.99
CA GLY A 70 8.86 -6.95 -20.51
C GLY A 70 9.09 -6.88 -18.99
N GLU A 71 8.10 -6.49 -18.17
CA GLU A 71 8.25 -6.40 -16.70
C GLU A 71 7.92 -7.69 -15.92
N GLY A 72 7.71 -8.81 -16.63
CA GLY A 72 7.33 -10.08 -16.01
C GLY A 72 5.98 -10.01 -15.30
N GLN A 73 5.77 -10.90 -14.32
CA GLN A 73 4.48 -11.05 -13.62
C GLN A 73 4.40 -10.27 -12.30
N LEU A 74 5.44 -9.50 -11.96
CA LEU A 74 5.61 -8.85 -10.66
C LEU A 74 4.48 -7.88 -10.32
N TRP A 75 4.01 -7.09 -11.30
CA TRP A 75 2.88 -6.19 -11.10
C TRP A 75 1.60 -6.95 -10.72
N ARG A 76 1.36 -8.14 -11.29
CA ARG A 76 0.19 -8.96 -10.98
C ARG A 76 0.30 -9.54 -9.58
N GLU A 77 1.47 -10.03 -9.18
CA GLU A 77 1.69 -10.52 -7.82
C GLU A 77 1.40 -9.46 -6.75
N ARG A 78 1.75 -8.19 -7.02
CA ARG A 78 1.38 -7.06 -6.15
C ARG A 78 -0.13 -6.85 -6.08
N LEU A 79 -0.81 -6.84 -7.24
CA LEU A 79 -2.27 -6.65 -7.29
C LEU A 79 -3.00 -7.81 -6.59
N ASP A 80 -2.55 -9.04 -6.79
CA ASP A 80 -3.10 -10.23 -6.15
C ASP A 80 -2.92 -10.16 -4.62
N ALA A 81 -1.75 -9.71 -4.14
CA ALA A 81 -1.52 -9.49 -2.72
C ALA A 81 -2.50 -8.44 -2.13
N LEU A 82 -2.73 -7.33 -2.83
CA LEU A 82 -3.67 -6.31 -2.40
C LEU A 82 -5.12 -6.82 -2.33
N CYS A 83 -5.49 -7.73 -3.23
CA CYS A 83 -6.82 -8.37 -3.24
C CYS A 83 -6.96 -9.44 -2.15
N ALA A 84 -5.87 -10.11 -1.77
CA ALA A 84 -5.89 -11.22 -0.83
C ALA A 84 -6.05 -10.77 0.64
N THR A 85 -5.54 -9.60 1.00
CA THR A 85 -5.52 -9.16 2.40
C THR A 85 -5.73 -7.65 2.57
N ASN A 86 -6.36 -7.30 3.70
CA ASN A 86 -6.48 -5.93 4.16
C ASN A 86 -5.42 -5.56 5.22
N ASP A 87 -4.62 -6.51 5.71
CA ASP A 87 -3.60 -6.26 6.72
C ASP A 87 -2.39 -5.53 6.12
N GLY A 88 -2.16 -4.31 6.60
CA GLY A 88 -1.03 -3.48 6.17
C GLY A 88 0.34 -4.10 6.49
N PHE A 89 0.46 -4.92 7.54
CA PHE A 89 1.71 -5.62 7.88
C PHE A 89 2.01 -6.74 6.89
N GLU A 90 1.01 -7.55 6.52
CA GLU A 90 1.17 -8.59 5.52
C GLU A 90 1.54 -8.00 4.15
N LEU A 91 0.88 -6.90 3.77
CA LEU A 91 1.22 -6.17 2.54
C LEU A 91 2.63 -5.59 2.58
N ALA A 92 3.07 -5.04 3.72
CA ALA A 92 4.44 -4.53 3.86
C ALA A 92 5.48 -5.64 3.73
N ARG A 93 5.22 -6.82 4.33
CA ARG A 93 6.08 -8.00 4.18
C ARG A 93 6.13 -8.47 2.72
N LYS A 94 4.99 -8.50 2.04
CA LYS A 94 4.93 -8.89 0.64
C LYS A 94 5.65 -7.88 -0.26
N ASP A 95 5.51 -6.58 -0.01
CA ASP A 95 6.26 -5.54 -0.73
C ASP A 95 7.78 -5.73 -0.57
N LEU A 96 8.24 -6.08 0.64
CA LEU A 96 9.64 -6.40 0.89
C LEU A 96 10.13 -7.66 0.15
N GLU A 97 9.34 -8.73 0.17
CA GLU A 97 9.64 -9.96 -0.57
C GLU A 97 9.75 -9.70 -2.08
N LEU A 98 8.81 -8.94 -2.63
CA LEU A 98 8.71 -8.63 -4.06
C LEU A 98 9.81 -7.65 -4.55
N ARG A 99 10.30 -6.74 -3.70
CA ARG A 99 11.44 -5.85 -4.04
C ARG A 99 12.79 -6.52 -3.82
N GLY A 100 12.85 -7.50 -2.93
CA GLY A 100 14.09 -8.14 -2.50
C GLY A 100 14.93 -7.26 -1.55
N PRO A 101 15.86 -7.88 -0.81
CA PRO A 101 16.62 -7.23 0.27
C PRO A 101 17.58 -6.11 -0.20
N GLY A 102 17.88 -6.01 -1.51
CA GLY A 102 18.85 -5.07 -2.06
C GLY A 102 18.35 -3.64 -2.28
N GLU A 103 17.04 -3.40 -2.31
CA GLU A 103 16.48 -2.07 -2.63
C GLU A 103 16.18 -1.20 -1.39
N LEU A 104 15.95 -1.81 -0.21
CA LEU A 104 15.69 -1.09 1.05
C LEU A 104 16.84 -0.16 1.48
N LEU A 105 18.07 -0.49 1.08
CA LEU A 105 19.28 0.21 1.53
C LEU A 105 19.78 1.27 0.54
N GLY A 106 19.08 1.47 -0.58
CA GLY A 106 19.45 2.52 -1.55
C GLY A 106 20.85 2.37 -2.16
N THR A 107 21.47 1.19 -2.10
CA THR A 107 22.83 0.97 -2.60
C THR A 107 22.85 0.70 -4.11
N ARG A 108 22.52 1.75 -4.88
CA ARG A 108 23.27 2.10 -6.10
C ARG A 108 24.35 3.15 -5.80
N GLN A 109 24.78 3.29 -4.54
CA GLN A 109 25.98 4.04 -4.22
C GLN A 109 27.20 3.12 -4.36
N ALA A 110 27.97 3.38 -5.41
CA ALA A 110 29.30 2.82 -5.58
C ALA A 110 30.15 3.10 -4.33
N GLY A 111 30.60 2.05 -3.64
CA GLY A 111 31.84 2.10 -2.87
C GLY A 111 31.78 2.25 -1.34
N LEU A 112 30.79 1.68 -0.64
CA LEU A 112 30.91 1.49 0.82
C LEU A 112 31.02 0.00 1.19
N PRO A 113 31.90 -0.36 2.15
CA PRO A 113 32.21 -1.74 2.46
C PRO A 113 31.03 -2.46 3.10
N GLU A 114 30.89 -3.75 2.80
CA GLU A 114 29.85 -4.65 3.30
C GLU A 114 29.85 -4.70 4.83
N LEU A 115 29.07 -3.84 5.47
CA LEU A 115 28.57 -4.14 6.80
C LEU A 115 27.73 -5.43 6.68
N ARG A 116 27.89 -6.37 7.62
CA ARG A 116 26.97 -7.51 7.75
C ARG A 116 25.63 -6.96 8.21
N ILE A 117 24.85 -6.47 7.26
CA ILE A 117 23.56 -5.85 7.50
C ILE A 117 22.55 -6.95 7.82
N ALA A 118 21.81 -6.77 8.92
CA ALA A 118 20.75 -7.67 9.37
C ALA A 118 19.78 -7.94 8.21
N HIS A 119 19.45 -9.21 8.01
CA HIS A 119 18.66 -9.64 6.87
C HIS A 119 17.23 -9.79 7.35
N LEU A 120 16.39 -8.76 7.15
CA LEU A 120 15.03 -8.67 7.69
C LEU A 120 14.16 -9.92 7.44
N LEU A 121 14.36 -10.60 6.31
CA LEU A 121 13.66 -11.86 5.98
C LEU A 121 14.19 -13.08 6.74
N ARG A 122 15.46 -13.07 7.15
CA ARG A 122 16.08 -14.15 7.94
C ARG A 122 15.87 -13.93 9.44
N ASP A 123 15.80 -12.66 9.85
CA ASP A 123 15.71 -12.25 11.23
C ASP A 123 14.24 -11.99 11.64
N GLU A 124 13.30 -12.68 10.97
CA GLU A 124 11.86 -12.55 11.18
C GLU A 124 11.45 -12.80 12.64
N ASP A 125 12.03 -13.82 13.27
CA ASP A 125 11.83 -14.13 14.69
C ASP A 125 12.21 -12.94 15.59
N LEU A 126 13.25 -12.19 15.21
CA LEU A 126 13.71 -11.03 15.96
C LEU A 126 12.73 -9.85 15.81
N LEU A 127 12.12 -9.70 14.63
CA LEU A 127 11.08 -8.72 14.37
C LEU A 127 9.79 -9.04 15.13
N GLU A 128 9.42 -10.31 15.27
CA GLU A 128 8.28 -10.73 16.10
C GLU A 128 8.51 -10.40 17.58
N VAL A 129 9.71 -10.65 18.09
CA VAL A 129 10.09 -10.29 19.46
C VAL A 129 10.01 -8.77 19.65
N ALA A 130 10.57 -7.99 18.71
CA ALA A 130 10.51 -6.54 18.77
C ALA A 130 9.06 -6.01 18.71
N ARG A 131 8.20 -6.63 17.88
CA ARG A 131 6.78 -6.29 17.78
C ARG A 131 6.07 -6.54 19.11
N THR A 132 6.28 -7.71 19.70
CA THR A 132 5.69 -8.08 20.99
C THR A 132 6.12 -7.11 22.09
N ALA A 133 7.40 -6.75 22.13
CA ALA A 133 7.95 -5.81 23.12
C ALA A 133 7.47 -4.35 22.93
N ALA A 134 7.06 -3.97 21.71
CA ALA A 134 6.58 -2.63 21.41
C ALA A 134 5.07 -2.45 21.65
N MET A 135 4.31 -3.55 21.83
CA MET A 135 2.91 -3.47 22.24
C MET A 135 2.87 -3.09 23.72
N PRO A 136 2.15 -2.03 24.12
CA PRO A 136 2.06 -1.63 25.51
C PRO A 136 1.39 -2.75 26.31
N GLU A 137 2.01 -3.17 27.42
CA GLU A 137 1.37 -4.07 28.36
C GLU A 137 0.07 -3.41 28.85
N GLU A 138 -1.07 -4.06 28.63
CA GLU A 138 -2.29 -3.70 29.34
C GLU A 138 -2.05 -3.99 30.82
N SER A 139 -1.71 -2.93 31.57
CA SER A 139 -1.67 -2.95 33.03
C SER A 139 -3.05 -3.35 33.57
N ALA A 140 -3.07 -4.49 34.25
CA ALA A 140 -4.12 -4.87 35.20
C ALA A 140 -4.18 -3.91 36.40
#